data_AF-A0A916LFD6-F1
#
_entry.id   AF-A0A916LFD6-F1
#
_cell.length_a   1.000
_cell.length_b   1.000
_cell.length_c   1.000
_cell.angle_alpha   90.00
_cell.angle_beta   90.00
_cell.angle_gamma   90.00
#
_symmetry.space_group_name_H-M   'P 1'
#
loop_
_entity.id
_entity.type
_entity.pdbx_description
1 polymer ?
#
loop_
_entity_poly.entity_id
_entity_poly.type
_entity_poly.pdbx_seq_one_letter_code
_entity_poly.pdbx_strand_id
1 'polypeptide(L)'
;MKLRLTRSAYQQATGLAKTFFGETALAAGFIDEIALPEVVVSRAEEAAREFAGLNQHAHAATKLRSRADALTAIRAGIDGIAAEFGL
;
A
#
# COMPACT_ATOMS: atom_id res chain seq x y z
N MET A 1 -5.35 4.71 1.90
CA MET A 1 -5.54 3.86 0.69
C MET A 1 -5.36 4.60 -0.64
N LYS A 2 -5.59 5.92 -0.73
CA LYS A 2 -5.40 6.70 -1.98
C LYS A 2 -4.04 6.50 -2.67
N LEU A 3 -3.00 6.22 -1.89
CA LEU A 3 -1.64 6.02 -2.40
C LEU A 3 -1.48 4.78 -3.30
N ARG A 4 -2.40 3.80 -3.25
CA ARG A 4 -2.26 2.57 -4.04
C ARG A 4 -3.46 2.22 -4.91
N LEU A 5 -4.68 2.39 -4.38
CA LEU A 5 -5.86 1.94 -5.10
C LEU A 5 -6.13 2.80 -6.33
N THR A 6 -6.65 2.20 -7.40
CA THR A 6 -7.24 2.98 -8.49
C THR A 6 -8.33 3.89 -7.94
N ARG A 7 -8.59 5.02 -8.60
CA ARG A 7 -9.58 5.99 -8.11
C ARG A 7 -10.96 5.36 -7.90
N SER A 8 -11.38 4.46 -8.80
CA SER A 8 -12.65 3.74 -8.68
C SER A 8 -12.63 2.73 -7.54
N ALA A 9 -11.58 1.91 -7.45
CA ALA A 9 -11.45 0.92 -6.38
C ALA A 9 -11.40 1.59 -5.00
N TYR A 10 -10.75 2.75 -4.87
CA TYR A 10 -10.75 3.53 -3.63
C TYR A 10 -12.17 3.87 -3.17
N GLN A 11 -13.01 4.41 -4.06
CA GLN A 11 -14.39 4.77 -3.72
C GLN A 11 -15.21 3.55 -3.31
N GLN A 12 -15.08 2.44 -4.04
CA GLN A 12 -15.80 1.21 -3.72
C GLN A 12 -15.33 0.59 -2.40
N ALA A 13 -14.03 0.58 -2.13
CA ALA A 13 -13.46 0.04 -0.90
C ALA A 13 -13.90 0.86 0.32
N THR A 14 -13.78 2.19 0.27
CA THR A 14 -14.07 3.04 1.44
C THR A 14 -15.55 3.33 1.62
N GLY A 15 -16.28 3.55 0.52
CA GLY A 15 -17.69 3.95 0.58
C GLY A 15 -18.67 2.79 0.68
N LEU A 16 -18.32 1.62 0.14
CA LEU A 16 -19.21 0.47 0.06
C LEU A 16 -18.70 -0.76 0.82
N ALA A 17 -17.53 -0.66 1.48
CA ALA A 17 -16.86 -1.79 2.11
C ALA A 17 -16.72 -3.00 1.16
N LYS A 18 -16.50 -2.76 -0.14
CA LYS A 18 -16.41 -3.82 -1.14
C LYS A 18 -15.24 -4.75 -0.83
N THR A 19 -15.50 -6.05 -0.83
CA THR A 19 -14.47 -7.09 -0.70
C THR A 19 -13.73 -7.32 -2.02
N PHE A 20 -12.40 -7.44 -1.96
CA PHE A 20 -11.53 -7.75 -3.08
C PHE A 20 -10.68 -8.98 -2.75
N PHE A 21 -10.46 -9.85 -3.72
CA PHE A 21 -9.61 -11.04 -3.60
C PHE A 21 -9.07 -11.45 -4.98
N GLY A 22 -7.96 -12.19 -4.99
CA GLY A 22 -7.31 -12.67 -6.21
C GLY A 22 -7.10 -11.56 -7.24
N GLU A 23 -7.52 -11.81 -8.48
CA GLU A 23 -7.37 -10.87 -9.60
C GLU A 23 -8.02 -9.51 -9.36
N THR A 24 -9.15 -9.46 -8.65
CA THR A 24 -9.81 -8.19 -8.35
C THR A 24 -9.00 -7.33 -7.38
N ALA A 25 -8.28 -7.97 -6.43
CA ALA A 25 -7.39 -7.26 -5.52
C ALA A 25 -6.14 -6.74 -6.26
N LEU A 26 -5.59 -7.54 -7.18
CA LEU A 26 -4.47 -7.14 -8.04
C LEU A 26 -4.86 -5.93 -8.91
N ALA A 27 -5.94 -6.04 -9.68
CA ALA A 27 -6.42 -4.96 -10.55
C ALA A 27 -6.81 -3.68 -9.79
N ALA A 28 -7.27 -3.82 -8.54
CA ALA A 28 -7.62 -2.69 -7.69
C ALA A 28 -6.41 -1.96 -7.08
N GLY A 29 -5.23 -2.56 -7.05
CA GLY A 29 -4.04 -2.04 -6.35
C GLY A 29 -3.96 -2.43 -4.86
N PHE A 30 -4.72 -3.46 -4.45
CA PHE A 30 -4.64 -4.04 -3.11
C PHE A 30 -3.40 -4.91 -2.90
N ILE A 31 -2.94 -5.57 -3.96
CA ILE A 31 -1.73 -6.41 -3.99
C ILE A 31 -1.03 -6.21 -5.34
N ASP A 32 0.24 -6.54 -5.42
CA ASP A 32 1.07 -6.37 -6.63
C ASP A 32 1.36 -7.70 -7.35
N GLU A 33 1.17 -8.83 -6.66
CA GLU A 33 1.43 -10.17 -7.19
C GLU A 33 0.45 -11.19 -6.57
N ILE A 34 0.07 -12.21 -7.34
CA ILE A 34 -0.70 -13.37 -6.88
C ILE A 34 0.21 -14.60 -6.97
N ALA A 35 0.30 -15.35 -5.88
CA ALA A 35 1.04 -16.59 -5.79
C ALA A 35 0.16 -17.72 -5.26
N LEU A 36 0.57 -18.98 -5.46
CA LEU A 36 -0.10 -20.12 -4.84
C LEU A 36 0.02 -20.03 -3.30
N PRO A 37 -1.01 -20.42 -2.53
CA PRO A 37 -1.05 -20.24 -1.09
C PRO A 37 0.19 -20.77 -0.35
N GLU A 38 0.69 -21.94 -0.78
CA GLU A 38 1.82 -22.64 -0.20
C GLU A 38 3.18 -21.96 -0.45
N VAL A 39 3.28 -21.05 -1.42
CA VAL A 39 4.53 -20.35 -1.76
C VAL A 39 4.51 -18.85 -1.47
N VAL A 40 3.42 -18.30 -0.92
CA VAL A 40 3.31 -16.85 -0.66
C VAL A 40 4.50 -16.33 0.14
N VAL A 41 4.89 -17.04 1.20
CA VAL A 41 6.00 -16.62 2.06
C VAL A 41 7.34 -16.74 1.34
N SER A 42 7.63 -17.91 0.73
CA SER A 42 8.91 -18.12 0.03
C SER A 42 9.08 -17.16 -1.14
N ARG A 43 8.00 -16.84 -1.85
CA ARG A 43 7.98 -15.87 -2.94
C ARG A 43 8.19 -14.44 -2.44
N ALA A 44 7.57 -14.06 -1.32
CA ALA A 44 7.79 -12.76 -0.70
C ALA A 44 9.25 -12.58 -0.25
N GLU A 45 9.86 -13.63 0.30
CA GLU A 45 11.28 -13.61 0.68
C GLU A 45 12.22 -13.52 -0.53
N GLU A 46 11.88 -14.20 -1.63
CA GLU A 46 12.61 -14.08 -2.90
C GLU A 46 12.58 -12.64 -3.42
N ALA A 47 11.39 -12.03 -3.49
CA ALA A 47 11.26 -10.62 -3.87
C ALA A 47 12.03 -9.69 -2.92
N ALA A 48 12.04 -9.97 -1.62
CA ALA A 48 12.83 -9.20 -0.66
C ALA A 48 14.33 -9.30 -0.93
N ARG A 49 14.84 -10.50 -1.26
CA ARG A 49 16.26 -10.71 -1.65
C ARG A 49 16.60 -9.98 -2.94
N GLU A 50 15.70 -9.99 -3.93
CA GLU A 50 15.85 -9.22 -5.18
C GLU A 50 15.92 -7.72 -4.90
N PHE A 51 14.96 -7.17 -4.13
CA PHE A 51 14.93 -5.74 -3.80
C PHE A 51 16.07 -5.30 -2.90
N ALA A 52 16.65 -6.19 -2.11
CA ALA A 52 17.85 -5.89 -1.32
C ALA A 52 19.07 -5.59 -2.20
N GLY A 53 19.09 -6.09 -3.44
CA GLY A 53 20.11 -5.77 -4.44
C GLY A 53 20.02 -4.36 -5.05
N LEU A 54 18.92 -3.62 -4.80
CA LEU A 54 18.78 -2.24 -5.26
C LEU A 54 19.72 -1.30 -4.50
N ASN A 55 20.12 -0.19 -5.14
CA ASN A 55 20.87 0.86 -4.45
C ASN A 55 20.00 1.47 -3.33
N GLN A 56 20.41 1.25 -2.08
CA GLN A 56 19.63 1.62 -0.90
C GLN A 56 19.37 3.14 -0.81
N HIS A 57 20.38 3.96 -1.09
CA HIS A 57 20.24 5.42 -1.03
C HIS A 57 19.29 5.95 -2.10
N ALA A 58 19.45 5.50 -3.35
CA ALA A 58 18.59 5.90 -4.46
C ALA A 58 17.14 5.44 -4.25
N HIS A 59 16.95 4.22 -3.75
CA HIS A 59 15.63 3.68 -3.40
C HIS A 59 14.96 4.51 -2.31
N ALA A 60 15.66 4.77 -1.20
CA ALA A 60 15.13 5.56 -0.10
C ALA A 60 14.74 6.97 -0.56
N ALA A 61 15.64 7.67 -1.25
CA ALA A 61 15.39 9.01 -1.76
C ALA A 61 14.19 9.06 -2.71
N THR A 62 14.07 8.08 -3.62
CA THR A 62 12.97 8.04 -4.60
C THR A 62 11.65 7.66 -3.95
N LYS A 63 11.66 6.71 -3.00
CA LYS A 63 10.48 6.32 -2.22
C LYS A 63 9.94 7.47 -1.37
N LEU A 64 10.81 8.26 -0.75
CA LEU A 64 10.40 9.42 0.04
C LEU A 64 9.76 10.48 -0.87
N ARG A 65 10.39 10.77 -2.02
CA ARG A 65 9.82 11.71 -3.00
C ARG A 65 8.45 11.27 -3.50
N SER A 66 8.29 9.99 -3.87
CA SER A 66 7.01 9.49 -4.40
C SER A 66 5.91 9.40 -3.35
N ARG A 67 6.24 9.43 -2.04
CA ARG A 67 5.29 9.31 -0.93
C ARG A 67 5.12 10.60 -0.14
N ALA A 68 5.78 11.70 -0.50
CA ALA A 68 5.83 12.93 0.29
C ALA A 68 4.42 13.40 0.72
N ASP A 69 3.51 13.59 -0.23
CA ASP A 69 2.15 14.06 0.05
C ASP A 69 1.36 13.09 0.93
N ALA A 70 1.50 11.79 0.66
CA ALA A 70 0.81 10.77 1.44
C ALA A 70 1.34 10.70 2.87
N LEU A 71 2.64 10.82 3.08
CA LEU A 71 3.26 10.84 4.41
C LEU A 71 2.81 12.07 5.21
N THR A 72 2.78 13.24 4.60
CA THR A 72 2.26 14.47 5.21
C THR A 72 0.80 14.31 5.63
N ALA A 73 -0.05 13.79 4.73
CA ALA A 73 -1.47 13.59 5.02
C ALA A 73 -1.70 12.53 6.11
N ILE A 74 -0.91 11.45 6.13
CA ILE A 74 -0.99 10.42 7.18
C ILE A 74 -0.58 11.01 8.53
N ARG A 75 0.48 11.81 8.59
CA ARG A 75 0.91 12.49 9.82
C ARG A 75 -0.20 13.39 10.35
N ALA A 76 -0.76 14.26 9.50
CA ALA A 76 -1.87 15.13 9.89
C ALA A 76 -3.10 14.34 10.38
N GLY A 77 -3.41 13.20 9.73
CA GLY A 77 -4.48 12.31 10.17
C GLY A 77 -4.23 11.72 11.56
N ILE A 78 -3.00 11.26 11.84
CA ILE A 78 -2.60 10.75 13.18
C ILE A 78 -2.75 11.84 14.23
N ASP A 79 -2.24 13.04 13.95
CA ASP A 79 -2.27 14.16 14.89
C ASP A 79 -3.71 14.66 15.14
N GLY A 80 -4.61 14.45 14.18
CA GLY A 80 -6.03 14.82 14.26
C GLY A 80 -6.95 13.81 14.96
N ILE A 81 -6.49 12.60 15.28
CA ILE A 81 -7.35 11.53 15.85
C ILE A 81 -8.08 11.98 17.11
N ALA A 82 -7.39 12.65 18.05
CA ALA A 82 -8.01 13.11 19.29
C ALA A 82 -9.20 14.05 19.03
N ALA A 83 -9.04 14.98 18.08
CA ALA A 83 -10.09 15.93 17.71
C ALA A 83 -11.26 15.26 16.97
N GLU A 84 -10.99 14.27 16.12
CA GLU A 84 -12.02 13.54 15.36
C GLU A 84 -12.89 12.67 16.26
N PHE A 85 -12.29 12.00 17.25
CA PHE A 85 -12.98 11.02 18.09
C PHE A 85 -13.31 11.52 19.50
N GLY A 86 -12.94 12.76 19.86
CA GLY A 86 -13.23 13.37 21.16
C GLY A 86 -12.51 12.72 22.34
N LEU A 87 -11.26 12.27 22.12
CA LEU A 87 -10.40 11.61 23.11
C LEU A 87 -9.48 12.61 23.83
#